data_AF-A0A7S0E9A4-F1
#
_entry.id   AF-A0A7S0E9A4-F1
#
_cell.length_a   1.000
_cell.length_b   1.000
_cell.length_c   1.000
_cell.angle_alpha   90.00
_cell.angle_beta   90.00
_cell.angle_gamma   90.00
#
_symmetry.space_group_name_H-M   'P 1'
#
loop_
_entity.id
_entity.type
_entity.pdbx_description
1 polymer ?
#
loop_
_entity_poly.entity_id
_entity_poly.type
_entity_poly.pdbx_seq_one_letter_code
_entity_poly.pdbx_strand_id
1 'polypeptide(L)'
;RESMEPVMDKSLHPARPHNQTLVLSNHLVITTVEFLNKFAEECDAKLCKLHQKMQRLEIEVKLLEFKLSSIPGLDDAPLANTEAGGTPDLPATANGAALAPPPIAGTAPLPPPISTTVPPPPPPPPPPPPPPPPASR
;
A
#
# COMPACT_ATOMS: atom_id res chain seq x y z
N ARG A 1 -51.30 -21.27 -46.20
CA ARG A 1 -49.89 -20.88 -46.43
C ARG A 1 -49.48 -20.07 -45.22
N GLU A 2 -48.48 -20.56 -44.50
CA GLU A 2 -47.97 -20.05 -43.22
C GLU A 2 -47.87 -18.53 -43.15
N SER A 3 -48.48 -17.95 -42.11
CA SER A 3 -47.97 -16.74 -41.49
C SER A 3 -47.16 -17.17 -40.28
N MET A 4 -45.88 -17.49 -40.53
CA MET A 4 -44.86 -17.66 -39.51
C MET A 4 -44.49 -16.25 -39.01
N GLU A 5 -45.34 -15.71 -38.14
CA GLU A 5 -44.99 -14.51 -37.36
C GLU A 5 -43.88 -14.91 -36.37
N PRO A 6 -42.80 -14.13 -36.26
CA PRO A 6 -41.67 -14.49 -35.44
C PRO A 6 -42.10 -14.55 -33.97
N VAL A 7 -42.00 -15.74 -33.37
CA VAL A 7 -42.01 -15.91 -31.92
C VAL A 7 -40.80 -15.15 -31.36
N MET A 8 -41.03 -13.88 -31.11
CA MET A 8 -40.08 -13.02 -30.43
C MET A 8 -40.24 -13.27 -28.94
N ASP A 9 -39.74 -14.42 -28.50
CA ASP A 9 -39.41 -14.67 -27.10
C ASP A 9 -38.23 -13.76 -26.73
N LYS A 10 -38.56 -12.49 -26.52
CA LYS A 10 -37.79 -11.58 -25.67
C LYS A 10 -37.86 -12.22 -24.29
N SER A 11 -36.94 -13.15 -24.04
CA SER A 11 -36.69 -13.73 -22.73
C SER A 11 -36.65 -12.60 -21.70
N LEU A 12 -37.82 -12.42 -21.09
CA LEU A 12 -38.18 -12.05 -19.74
C LEU A 12 -37.03 -11.52 -18.88
N HIS A 13 -36.38 -10.45 -19.30
CA HIS A 13 -35.78 -9.53 -18.34
C HIS A 13 -36.80 -8.44 -18.11
N PRO A 14 -37.30 -8.28 -16.86
CA PRO A 14 -38.16 -7.14 -16.55
C PRO A 14 -37.40 -5.90 -17.02
N ALA A 15 -38.03 -5.12 -17.91
CA ALA A 15 -37.45 -3.87 -18.38
C ALA A 15 -37.05 -3.08 -17.13
N ARG A 16 -35.74 -2.91 -16.91
CA ARG A 16 -35.22 -2.22 -15.73
C ARG A 16 -35.93 -0.87 -15.68
N PRO A 17 -36.61 -0.52 -14.58
CA PRO A 17 -37.35 0.72 -14.51
C PRO A 17 -36.36 1.86 -14.80
N HIS A 18 -36.63 2.66 -15.83
CA HIS A 18 -35.78 3.77 -16.28
C HIS A 18 -35.36 4.68 -15.11
N ASN A 19 -36.25 4.83 -14.13
CA ASN A 19 -36.03 5.53 -12.86
C ASN A 19 -34.82 5.01 -12.08
N GLN A 20 -34.60 3.69 -12.05
CA GLN A 20 -33.49 3.06 -11.36
C GLN A 20 -32.15 3.34 -12.05
N THR A 21 -32.13 3.39 -13.39
CA THR A 21 -30.93 3.79 -14.14
C THR A 21 -30.57 5.25 -13.85
N LEU A 22 -31.56 6.15 -13.77
CA LEU A 22 -31.33 7.54 -13.42
C LEU A 22 -30.80 7.69 -11.98
N VAL A 23 -31.37 6.96 -11.02
CA VAL A 23 -30.88 6.94 -9.63
C VAL A 23 -29.44 6.42 -9.56
N LEU A 24 -29.12 5.34 -10.28
CA LEU A 24 -27.76 4.80 -10.32
C LEU A 24 -26.78 5.77 -10.96
N SER A 25 -27.16 6.44 -12.06
CA SER A 25 -26.33 7.44 -12.72
C SER A 25 -26.05 8.62 -11.80
N ASN A 26 -27.08 9.13 -11.12
CA ASN A 26 -26.92 10.22 -10.16
C ASN A 26 -26.02 9.81 -9.00
N HIS A 27 -26.26 8.63 -8.42
CA HIS A 27 -25.44 8.11 -7.34
C HIS A 27 -23.99 7.87 -7.77
N LEU A 28 -23.77 7.33 -8.97
CA LEU A 28 -22.43 7.15 -9.54
C LEU A 28 -21.72 8.50 -9.69
N VAL A 29 -22.38 9.51 -10.25
CA VAL A 29 -21.79 10.84 -10.44
C VAL A 29 -21.45 11.48 -9.10
N ILE A 30 -22.38 11.47 -8.14
CA ILE A 30 -22.16 12.03 -6.79
C ILE A 30 -20.97 11.33 -6.12
N THR A 31 -20.99 10.00 -6.06
CA THR A 31 -19.94 9.21 -5.42
C THR A 31 -18.59 9.40 -6.10
N THR A 32 -18.57 9.49 -7.43
CA THR A 32 -17.34 9.72 -8.20
C THR A 32 -16.78 11.11 -7.91
N VAL A 33 -17.63 12.14 -7.87
CA VAL A 33 -17.19 13.51 -7.56
C VAL A 33 -16.68 13.61 -6.12
N GLU A 34 -17.37 13.00 -5.16
CA GLU A 34 -16.92 12.93 -3.76
C GLU A 34 -15.57 12.22 -3.65
N PHE A 35 -15.42 11.08 -4.33
CA PHE A 35 -14.16 10.36 -4.42
C PHE A 35 -13.06 11.22 -5.04
N LEU A 36 -13.31 11.88 -6.17
CA LEU A 36 -12.32 12.71 -6.84
C LEU A 36 -11.89 13.90 -5.98
N ASN A 37 -12.82 14.51 -5.27
CA ASN A 37 -12.52 15.61 -4.36
C ASN A 37 -11.62 15.13 -3.21
N LYS A 38 -11.95 13.99 -2.60
CA LYS A 38 -11.13 13.39 -1.53
C LYS A 38 -9.77 12.91 -2.06
N PHE A 39 -9.76 12.32 -3.25
CA PHE A 39 -8.56 11.86 -3.92
C PHE A 39 -7.62 13.03 -4.26
N ALA A 40 -8.16 14.15 -4.73
CA ALA A 40 -7.38 15.35 -5.00
C ALA A 40 -6.74 15.92 -3.72
N GLU A 41 -7.52 16.02 -2.64
CA GLU A 41 -7.03 16.44 -1.32
C GLU A 41 -5.90 15.52 -0.81
N GLU A 42 -6.08 14.20 -0.91
CA GLU A 42 -5.05 13.24 -0.54
C GLU A 42 -3.81 13.29 -1.43
N CYS A 43 -4.00 13.49 -2.74
CA CYS A 43 -2.92 13.59 -3.71
C CYS A 43 -2.05 14.81 -3.39
N ASP A 44 -2.67 15.95 -3.15
CA ASP A 44 -1.98 17.19 -2.81
C ASP A 44 -1.20 17.07 -1.50
N ALA A 45 -1.79 16.45 -0.48
CA ALA A 45 -1.11 16.18 0.79
C ALA A 45 0.11 15.25 0.60
N LYS A 46 -0.03 14.19 -0.20
CA LYS A 46 1.07 13.26 -0.50
C LYS A 46 2.18 13.95 -1.31
N LEU A 47 1.84 14.76 -2.30
CA LEU A 47 2.78 15.54 -3.10
C LEU A 47 3.54 16.57 -2.26
N CYS A 48 2.84 17.31 -1.39
CA CYS A 48 3.47 18.25 -0.44
C CYS A 48 4.50 17.55 0.45
N LYS A 49 4.16 16.37 0.98
CA LYS A 49 5.08 15.56 1.80
C LYS A 49 6.31 15.09 1.02
N LEU A 50 6.14 14.68 -0.24
CA LEU A 50 7.25 14.30 -1.11
C LEU A 50 8.15 15.50 -1.43
N HIS A 51 7.55 16.66 -1.74
CA HIS A 51 8.27 17.90 -2.00
C HIS A 51 9.15 18.31 -0.81
N GLN A 52 8.61 18.27 0.42
CA GLN A 52 9.38 18.58 1.63
C GLN A 52 10.55 17.62 1.84
N LYS A 53 10.35 16.32 1.59
CA LYS A 53 11.43 15.32 1.69
C LYS A 53 12.53 15.58 0.67
N MET A 54 12.15 15.94 -0.56
CA MET A 54 13.10 16.28 -1.62
C MET A 54 13.91 17.52 -1.25
N GLN A 55 13.25 18.59 -0.77
CA GLN A 55 13.94 19.79 -0.31
C GLN A 55 14.90 19.52 0.84
N ARG A 56 14.49 18.69 1.81
CA ARG A 56 15.36 18.28 2.91
C ARG A 56 16.61 17.54 2.41
N LEU A 57 16.43 16.62 1.47
CA LEU A 57 17.54 15.87 0.88
C LEU A 57 18.49 16.81 0.12
N GLU A 58 17.96 17.77 -0.63
CA GLU A 58 18.77 18.78 -1.32
C GLU A 58 19.62 19.60 -0.34
N ILE A 59 19.04 20.03 0.78
CA ILE A 59 19.78 20.78 1.82
C ILE A 59 20.84 19.88 2.48
N GLU A 60 20.51 18.64 2.82
CA GLU A 60 21.45 17.70 3.42
C GLU A 60 22.63 17.42 2.48
N VAL A 61 22.38 17.26 1.17
CA VAL A 61 23.44 17.10 0.16
C VAL A 61 24.30 18.36 0.05
N LYS A 62 23.70 19.55 -0.06
CA LYS A 62 24.47 20.81 -0.10
C LYS A 62 25.30 21.01 1.17
N LEU A 63 24.79 20.59 2.33
CA LEU A 63 25.54 20.63 3.58
C LEU A 63 26.72 19.65 3.54
N LEU A 64 26.53 18.44 3.02
CA LEU A 64 27.61 17.48 2.84
C LEU A 64 28.67 18.02 1.87
N GLU A 65 28.27 18.58 0.74
CA GLU A 65 29.17 19.24 -0.22
C GLU A 65 29.94 20.40 0.42
N PHE A 66 29.26 21.22 1.23
CA PHE A 66 29.92 22.28 1.99
C PHE A 66 30.93 21.71 2.99
N LYS A 67 30.58 20.63 3.70
CA LYS A 67 31.51 19.99 4.66
C LYS A 67 32.72 19.36 3.98
N LEU A 68 32.55 18.79 2.79
CA LEU A 68 33.66 18.27 1.97
C LEU A 68 34.54 19.42 1.46
N SER A 69 33.94 20.48 0.90
CA SER A 69 34.68 21.63 0.38
C SER A 69 35.33 22.50 1.47
N SER A 70 34.84 22.44 2.72
CA SER A 70 35.43 23.12 3.87
C SER A 70 36.68 22.42 4.43
N ILE A 71 37.09 21.26 3.91
CA ILE A 71 38.34 20.59 4.28
C ILE A 71 39.41 20.99 3.25
N PRO A 72 40.31 21.94 3.56
CA PRO A 72 41.40 22.27 2.65
C PRO A 72 42.37 21.09 2.51
N GLY A 73 42.63 20.67 1.26
CA GLY A 73 43.62 19.63 0.91
C GLY A 73 43.06 18.22 0.66
N LEU A 74 41.73 18.05 0.60
CA LEU A 74 41.09 16.75 0.31
C LEU A 74 41.04 16.41 -1.19
N ASP A 75 40.98 17.43 -2.06
CA ASP A 75 40.88 17.25 -3.52
C ASP A 75 42.16 16.66 -4.16
N ASP A 76 43.31 16.82 -3.48
CA ASP A 76 44.62 16.33 -3.93
C ASP A 76 45.07 15.02 -3.23
N ALA A 77 44.23 14.43 -2.37
CA ALA A 77 44.58 13.18 -1.68
C ALA A 77 44.60 12.02 -2.70
N PRO A 78 45.75 11.34 -2.92
CA PRO A 78 45.80 10.18 -3.78
C PRO A 78 44.87 9.12 -3.21
N LEU A 79 43.86 8.71 -3.98
CA LEU A 79 43.11 7.50 -3.71
C LEU A 79 44.11 6.35 -3.73
N ALA A 80 44.61 5.97 -2.56
CA ALA A 80 45.55 4.88 -2.42
C ALA A 80 44.80 3.58 -2.71
N ASN A 81 44.67 3.25 -4.01
CA ASN A 81 44.42 1.91 -4.47
C ASN A 81 45.57 1.04 -3.95
N THR A 82 45.36 0.42 -2.79
CA THR A 82 46.24 -0.63 -2.27
C THR A 82 45.97 -1.91 -3.07
N GLU A 83 46.41 -1.90 -4.32
CA GLU A 83 46.67 -3.10 -5.10
C GLU A 83 48.20 -3.22 -5.26
N ALA A 84 48.84 -3.92 -4.32
CA ALA A 84 50.24 -4.33 -4.47
C ALA A 84 50.42 -5.66 -3.74
N GLY A 85 50.49 -6.73 -4.54
CA GLY A 85 50.89 -8.04 -4.08
C GLY A 85 52.38 -8.12 -3.74
N GLY A 86 52.73 -9.17 -2.99
CA GLY A 86 54.09 -9.70 -2.90
C GLY A 86 54.57 -10.00 -1.50
N THR A 87 54.31 -11.21 -1.00
CA THR A 87 55.25 -11.91 -0.09
C THR A 87 55.27 -13.42 -0.37
N PRO A 88 56.43 -14.09 -0.27
CA PRO A 88 56.73 -15.39 -0.90
C PRO A 88 56.44 -16.63 -0.02
N ASP A 89 56.10 -17.74 -0.69
CA ASP A 89 56.38 -19.17 -0.43
C ASP A 89 56.47 -19.75 1.02
N LEU A 90 55.39 -20.43 1.45
CA LEU A 90 55.21 -21.81 2.00
C LEU A 90 56.17 -22.41 3.09
N PRO A 91 55.66 -23.24 4.05
CA PRO A 91 55.13 -24.57 3.75
C PRO A 91 53.81 -24.99 4.43
N ALA A 92 53.17 -25.94 3.76
CA ALA A 92 51.96 -26.64 4.16
C ALA A 92 52.10 -27.45 5.46
N THR A 93 51.04 -27.50 6.25
CA THR A 93 50.72 -28.65 7.10
C THR A 93 49.26 -29.01 6.86
N ALA A 94 49.09 -30.21 6.31
CA ALA A 94 47.82 -30.88 6.14
C ALA A 94 47.22 -31.23 7.52
N ASN A 95 45.94 -30.93 7.71
CA ASN A 95 45.09 -31.89 8.38
C ASN A 95 43.66 -31.78 7.85
N GLY A 96 43.22 -32.85 7.19
CA GLY A 96 41.90 -32.97 6.61
C GLY A 96 40.85 -33.28 7.66
N ALA A 97 39.69 -32.65 7.51
CA ALA A 97 38.41 -33.21 7.91
C ALA A 97 37.37 -32.73 6.89
N ALA A 98 37.22 -33.53 5.84
CA ALA A 98 36.09 -33.42 4.94
C ALA A 98 34.83 -33.99 5.60
N LEU A 99 33.68 -33.50 5.14
CA LEU A 99 32.31 -34.02 5.24
C LEU A 99 31.45 -33.49 6.40
N ALA A 100 30.66 -32.46 6.10
CA ALA A 100 29.19 -32.60 6.09
C ALA A 100 28.52 -31.38 5.39
N PRO A 101 27.69 -31.59 4.35
CA PRO A 101 26.84 -30.53 3.80
C PRO A 101 25.64 -30.26 4.75
N PRO A 102 25.21 -29.00 4.95
CA PRO A 102 23.94 -28.72 5.62
C PRO A 102 22.78 -29.18 4.72
N PRO A 103 21.75 -29.86 5.27
CA PRO A 103 20.62 -30.31 4.49
C PRO A 103 19.75 -29.11 4.06
N ILE A 104 19.49 -28.99 2.76
CA ILE A 104 18.36 -28.24 2.24
C ILE A 104 17.10 -29.04 2.60
N ALA A 105 16.38 -28.59 3.60
CA ALA A 105 15.01 -29.01 3.86
C ALA A 105 14.15 -27.74 3.92
N GLY A 106 13.25 -27.62 2.95
CA GLY A 106 12.38 -26.47 2.82
C GLY A 106 11.45 -26.30 4.02
N THR A 107 11.19 -25.06 4.37
CA THR A 107 9.89 -24.67 4.91
C THR A 107 9.67 -23.22 4.49
N ALA A 108 8.85 -23.06 3.45
CA ALA A 108 8.29 -21.76 3.11
C ALA A 108 7.63 -21.15 4.36
N PRO A 109 7.71 -19.82 4.56
CA PRO A 109 6.93 -19.18 5.61
C PRO A 109 5.45 -19.46 5.35
N LEU A 110 4.80 -20.17 6.27
CA LEU A 110 3.34 -20.28 6.28
C LEU A 110 2.75 -18.87 6.30
N PRO A 111 1.71 -18.57 5.50
CA PRO A 111 0.94 -17.34 5.67
C PRO A 111 0.34 -17.31 7.09
N PRO A 112 0.23 -16.13 7.73
CA PRO A 112 -0.37 -16.02 9.05
C PRO A 112 -1.83 -16.50 9.02
N PRO A 113 -2.33 -17.16 10.08
CA PRO A 113 -3.74 -17.47 10.18
C PRO A 113 -4.55 -16.18 10.13
N ILE A 114 -5.48 -16.10 9.18
CA ILE A 114 -6.44 -15.02 9.06
C ILE A 114 -7.26 -15.03 10.35
N SER A 115 -6.98 -14.10 11.26
CA SER A 115 -7.83 -13.85 12.41
C SER A 115 -9.13 -13.26 11.89
N THR A 116 -10.15 -14.09 11.73
CA THR A 116 -11.54 -13.67 11.54
C THR A 116 -12.01 -13.00 12.84
N THR A 117 -11.63 -11.75 13.01
CA THR A 117 -12.22 -10.86 14.01
C THR A 117 -13.59 -10.46 13.49
N VAL A 118 -14.59 -11.30 13.79
CA VAL A 118 -15.99 -10.90 13.73
C VAL A 118 -16.15 -9.68 14.64
N PRO A 119 -16.55 -8.51 14.14
CA PRO A 119 -16.77 -7.35 15.00
C PRO A 119 -17.90 -7.67 15.99
N PRO A 120 -17.80 -7.24 17.25
CA PRO A 120 -18.85 -7.49 18.23
C PRO A 120 -20.17 -6.82 17.78
N PRO A 121 -21.33 -7.43 18.06
CA PRO A 121 -22.62 -6.84 17.72
C PRO A 121 -22.78 -5.47 18.40
N PRO A 122 -23.47 -4.51 17.75
CA PRO A 122 -23.72 -3.21 18.33
C PRO A 122 -24.52 -3.33 19.64
N PRO A 123 -24.29 -2.44 20.62
CA PRO A 123 -25.05 -2.45 21.87
C PRO A 123 -26.54 -2.22 21.61
N PRO A 124 -27.43 -2.81 22.43
CA PRO A 124 -28.87 -2.62 22.30
C PRO A 124 -29.25 -1.14 22.50
N PRO A 125 -30.30 -0.65 21.82
CA PRO A 125 -30.77 0.72 21.98
C PRO A 125 -31.25 0.96 23.43
N PRO A 126 -31.10 2.21 23.94
CA PRO A 126 -31.58 2.56 25.27
C PRO A 126 -33.11 2.39 25.38
N PRO A 127 -33.62 2.03 26.57
CA PRO A 127 -35.06 1.90 26.79
C PRO A 127 -35.77 3.24 26.54
N PRO A 128 -37.00 3.22 26.02
CA PRO A 128 -37.78 4.43 25.80
C PRO A 128 -38.04 5.15 27.13
N PRO A 129 -38.10 6.50 27.12
CA PRO A 129 -38.40 7.27 28.31
C PRO A 129 -39.77 6.90 28.88
N PRO A 130 -39.94 6.95 30.22
CA PRO A 130 -41.23 6.66 30.85
C PRO A 130 -42.31 7.64 30.37
N PRO A 131 -43.57 7.18 30.25
CA PRO A 131 -44.66 8.03 29.83
C PRO A 131 -44.86 9.19 30.83
N PRO A 132 -45.26 10.38 30.34
CA PRO A 132 -45.52 11.52 31.21
C PRO A 132 -46.65 11.18 32.20
N PRO A 133 -46.58 11.69 33.44
CA PRO A 133 -47.62 11.47 34.44
C PRO A 133 -48.96 12.00 33.93
N PRO A 134 -50.08 11.31 34.23
CA PRO A 134 -51.40 11.81 33.87
C PRO A 134 -51.59 13.18 34.53
N ALA A 135 -51.93 14.17 33.71
CA ALA A 135 -52.33 15.48 34.19
C ALA A 135 -53.47 15.30 35.18
N SER A 136 -53.20 15.56 36.46
CA SER A 136 -54.22 15.58 37.50
C SER A 136 -55.16 16.74 37.18
N ARG A 137 -56.40 16.42 36.81
CA ARG A 137 -57.50 17.36 36.71
C ARG A 137 -58.38 17.21 37.94
#